data_AF-A0A367JUX4-F1
#
_entry.id   AF-A0A367JUX4-F1
#
_cell.length_a   1.000
_cell.length_b   1.000
_cell.length_c   1.000
_cell.angle_alpha   90.00
_cell.angle_beta   90.00
_cell.angle_gamma   90.00
#
_symmetry.space_group_name_H-M   'P 1'
#
loop_
_entity.id
_entity.type
_entity.pdbx_description
1 polymer ?
#
loop_
_entity_poly.entity_id
_entity_poly.type
_entity_poly.pdbx_seq_one_letter_code
_entity_poly.pdbx_strand_id
1 'polypeptide(L)' 'MQAIFQIGSDTAPNIPTSLSKDAKDFLKCTFKLNHEERPSADELLNHAFLQVSDEEELY' A
#
# COMPACT_ATOMS: atom_id res chain seq x y z
N MET A 1 21.88 10.21 -5.87
CA MET A 1 21.58 8.77 -6.03
C MET A 1 20.64 8.65 -7.23
N GLN A 2 20.99 7.90 -8.27
CA GLN A 2 20.20 7.84 -9.51
C GLN A 2 19.09 6.77 -9.40
N ALA A 3 17.94 7.02 -10.03
CA ALA A 3 16.74 6.17 -9.95
C ALA A 3 17.00 4.69 -10.32
N ILE A 4 17.95 4.44 -11.24
CA ILE A 4 18.28 3.08 -11.70
C ILE A 4 18.83 2.19 -10.57
N PHE A 5 19.56 2.76 -9.62
CA PHE A 5 20.17 2.02 -8.52
C PHE A 5 19.14 1.57 -7.48
N GLN A 6 18.01 2.26 -7.38
CA GLN A 6 16.94 1.93 -6.46
C GLN A 6 15.99 0.86 -7.02
N ILE A 7 15.85 0.79 -8.36
CA ILE A 7 15.00 -0.21 -9.04
C ILE A 7 15.62 -1.62 -8.97
N GLY A 8 16.95 -1.73 -8.97
CA GLY A 8 17.67 -3.01 -8.86
C GLY A 8 17.90 -3.50 -7.43
N SER A 9 17.44 -2.75 -6.43
CA SER A 9 17.54 -3.11 -5.02
C SER A 9 16.14 -3.52 -4.59
N ASP A 10 15.90 -4.81 -4.37
CA ASP A 10 14.70 -5.38 -3.74
C ASP A 10 14.43 -4.71 -2.38
N THR A 11 14.01 -3.46 -2.41
CA THR A 11 13.84 -2.59 -1.25
C THR A 11 12.54 -1.85 -1.43
N ALA A 12 11.64 -2.02 -0.48
CA ALA A 12 10.40 -1.29 -0.45
C ALA A 12 10.70 0.22 -0.40
N PRO A 13 9.96 1.06 -1.16
CA PRO A 13 10.14 2.49 -1.10
C PRO A 13 9.82 3.01 0.30
N ASN A 14 10.50 4.10 0.69
CA ASN A 14 10.31 4.69 2.01
C ASN A 14 8.90 5.28 2.12
N ILE A 15 8.09 4.77 3.04
CA ILE A 15 6.71 5.25 3.23
C ILE A 15 6.73 6.56 4.02
N PRO A 16 6.14 7.65 3.50
CA PRO A 16 6.18 8.95 4.17
C PRO A 16 5.38 8.94 5.48
N THR A 17 5.89 9.66 6.49
CA THR A 17 5.30 9.73 7.84
C THR A 17 4.05 10.61 7.91
N SER A 18 3.76 11.43 6.90
CA SER A 18 2.56 12.27 6.81
C SER A 18 1.27 11.49 6.50
N LEU A 19 1.39 10.24 6.05
CA LEU A 19 0.24 9.41 5.71
C LEU A 19 -0.52 8.91 6.95
N SER A 20 -1.83 8.67 6.78
CA SER A 20 -2.65 8.01 7.78
C SER A 20 -2.12 6.60 8.08
N LYS A 21 -2.46 6.07 9.26
CA LYS A 21 -2.00 4.73 9.68
C LYS A 21 -2.43 3.67 8.66
N ASP A 22 -3.66 3.76 8.15
CA ASP A 22 -4.22 2.80 7.20
C ASP A 22 -3.58 2.92 5.81
N ALA A 23 -3.26 4.14 5.36
CA ALA A 23 -2.52 4.34 4.11
C ALA A 23 -1.10 3.75 4.18
N LYS A 24 -0.43 3.91 5.33
CA LYS A 24 0.89 3.30 5.56
C LYS A 24 0.82 1.78 5.56
N ASP A 25 -0.22 1.22 6.17
CA ASP A 25 -0.40 -0.23 6.23
C ASP A 25 -0.69 -0.82 4.85
N PHE A 26 -1.58 -0.17 4.09
CA PHE A 26 -1.87 -0.54 2.71
C PHE A 26 -0.61 -0.55 1.83
N LEU A 27 0.21 0.51 1.92
CA LEU A 27 1.47 0.58 1.17
C LEU A 27 2.50 -0.48 1.62
N LYS A 28 2.53 -0.87 2.89
CA LYS A 28 3.39 -1.97 3.35
C LYS A 28 2.95 -3.31 2.75
N CYS A 29 1.64 -3.55 2.67
CA CYS A 29 1.08 -4.75 2.06
C CYS A 29 1.39 -4.83 0.56
N THR A 30 1.24 -3.72 -0.17
CA THR A 30 1.52 -3.67 -1.61
C THR A 30 3.01 -3.74 -1.94
N PHE A 31 3.86 -3.12 -1.11
CA PHE A 31 5.31 -3.10 -1.28
C PHE A 31 6.04 -4.25 -0.60
N LYS A 32 5.35 -5.30 -0.14
CA LYS A 32 6.04 -6.51 0.33
C LYS A 32 6.90 -7.09 -0.79
N LEU A 33 8.17 -7.32 -0.47
CA LEU A 33 9.17 -7.90 -1.39
C LEU A 33 8.87 -9.38 -1.66
N ASN A 34 8.45 -10.10 -0.62
CA ASN A 34 8.01 -11.47 -0.75
C ASN A 34 6.64 -11.52 -1.44
N HIS A 35 6.59 -12.15 -2.61
CA HIS A 35 5.36 -12.32 -3.39
C HIS A 35 4.36 -13.26 -2.72
N GLU A 36 4.81 -14.20 -1.86
CA GLU A 36 3.92 -15.11 -1.13
C GLU A 36 3.22 -14.41 0.03
N GLU A 37 3.84 -13.39 0.60
CA GLU A 37 3.24 -12.59 1.66
C GLU A 37 2.41 -11.42 1.13
N ARG A 38 2.47 -11.15 -0.18
CA ARG A 38 1.72 -10.07 -0.81
C ARG A 38 0.25 -10.51 -0.91
N PRO A 39 -0.68 -9.82 -0.23
CA PRO A 39 -2.09 -10.15 -0.32
C PRO A 39 -2.61 -9.97 -1.76
N SER A 40 -3.63 -10.73 -2.11
CA SER A 40 -4.26 -10.67 -3.43
C SER A 40 -4.93 -9.31 -3.64
N ALA A 41 -5.19 -8.96 -4.91
CA ALA A 41 -5.91 -7.72 -5.25
C ALA A 41 -7.27 -7.63 -4.52
N ASP A 42 -7.98 -8.75 -4.40
CA ASP A 42 -9.26 -8.85 -3.69
C ASP A 42 -9.12 -8.55 -2.19
N GLU A 43 -8.06 -9.07 -1.55
CA GLU A 43 -7.77 -8.81 -0.14
C GLU A 43 -7.36 -7.34 0.10
N LEU A 44 -6.62 -6.75 -0.84
CA LEU A 44 -6.24 -5.33 -0.79
C LEU A 44 -7.45 -4.41 -0.97
N LEU A 45 -8.41 -4.77 -1.83
CA LEU A 45 -9.66 -4.02 -2.02
C LEU A 45 -10.50 -3.99 -0.74
N ASN A 46 -10.41 -5.03 0.10
CA ASN A 46 -11.06 -5.09 1.40
C ASN A 46 -10.32 -4.34 2.53
N HIS A 47 -9.19 -3.68 2.24
CA HIS A 47 -8.40 -2.97 3.25
C HIS A 47 -9.09 -1.68 3.72
N ALA A 48 -8.99 -1.35 5.02
CA ALA A 48 -9.61 -0.15 5.62
C ALA A 48 -9.23 1.18 4.95
N PHE A 49 -8.09 1.23 4.26
CA PHE A 49 -7.67 2.38 3.45
C PHE A 49 -8.60 2.66 2.26
N LEU A 50 -9.17 1.61 1.66
CA LEU A 50 -10.07 1.70 0.50
C LEU A 50 -11.55 1.62 0.91
N GLN A 51 -11.86 1.07 2.07
CA GLN A 51 -13.23 1.02 2.60
C GLN A 51 -13.77 2.36 3.16
N VAL A 52 -13.20 3.50 2.73
CA VAL A 52 -13.62 4.84 3.19
C VAL A 52 -14.83 5.37 2.40
N SER A 53 -15.52 4.53 1.61
CA SER A 53 -16.55 5.00 0.69
C SER A 53 -17.81 4.13 0.70
N ASP A 54 -18.54 4.13 1.80
CA ASP A 54 -19.95 3.67 1.84
C ASP A 54 -20.83 4.53 2.78
N GLU A 55 -20.49 5.82 2.98
CA GLU A 55 -21.38 6.75 3.73
C GLU A 55 -21.79 8.03 2.94
N GLU A 56 -21.54 8.10 1.63
CA GLU A 56 -22.07 9.20 0.80
C GLU A 56 -22.85 8.71 -0.43
N GLU A 57 -23.98 8.04 -0.20
CA GLU A 57 -25.10 8.10 -1.15
C GLU A 57 -26.45 7.86 -0.43
N LEU A 58 -26.80 8.78 0.48
CA LEU A 58 -28.15 8.89 1.02
C LEU A 58 -28.66 10.31 0.77
N TYR A 59 -29.02 10.56 -0.49
CA TYR A 59 -29.88 11.66 -0.92
C TYR A 59 -31.05 11.10 -1.73
#